data_AF-A0AAD5Z7W0-F1
#
_entry.id   AF-A0AAD5Z7W0-F1
#
_cell.length_a   1.000
_cell.length_b   1.000
_cell.length_c   1.000
_cell.angle_alpha   90.00
_cell.angle_beta   90.00
_cell.angle_gamma   90.00
#
_symmetry.space_group_name_H-M   'P 1'
#
loop_
_entity.id
_entity.type
_entity.pdbx_description
1 polymer ?
#
loop_
_entity_poly.entity_id
_entity_poly.type
_entity_poly.pdbx_seq_one_letter_code
_entity_poly.pdbx_strand_id
1 'polypeptide(L)'
;MISPKTYFATLQSLSPSPSSTGFICVNGRNLSFLPDQEDIGVPDPSLEFMVKSLQDVKLLASANGLLLFYLFGGVNSLCICNPATMETKILPKEEPEESITKEMGLVFNPHVSLDKIFVVDPLFEASSAGIAYTFNVFSSQTGKWMRSKQKVFKPFSRNAPSNPVYALGLVYWSCVDYILWFDPEKDRAGTIPLPYCYGSARQLVEVSKDELACMCITSEGDIEVWRLIGGTKWHRLYELCSDTLIHETSHAHCFAHCSDEIGTWCILTDFATPLAFDGKNMYLSVNMKEWRQRKNWLISNKRIGFNEDALSFMEQIDEDYFYSDSESDANEDCENDLEELLCCDMMTGKLTNTAKSFIRTTRNFRVFYYHNSMVAVPPISKYYHFLEGSQQKGS
;
A
#
# COMPACT_ATOMS: atom_id res chain seq x y z
N MET A 1 29.48 -7.31 21.17
CA MET A 1 28.15 -6.75 20.80
C MET A 1 27.47 -7.72 19.85
N ILE A 2 26.22 -8.06 20.11
CA ILE A 2 25.38 -8.81 19.16
C ILE A 2 25.05 -7.86 18.01
N SER A 3 25.16 -8.32 16.75
CA SER A 3 24.82 -7.46 15.61
C SER A 3 23.31 -7.12 15.62
N PRO A 4 22.89 -5.95 15.13
CA PRO A 4 21.45 -5.60 15.03
C PRO A 4 20.62 -6.66 14.30
N LYS A 5 21.19 -7.29 13.27
CA LYS A 5 20.56 -8.40 12.52
C LYS A 5 20.32 -9.62 13.42
N THR A 6 21.34 -10.01 14.19
CA THR A 6 21.27 -11.16 15.10
C THR A 6 20.31 -10.88 16.26
N TYR A 7 20.27 -9.64 16.75
CA TYR A 7 19.34 -9.23 17.79
C TYR A 7 17.89 -9.27 17.30
N PHE A 8 17.61 -8.71 16.11
CA PHE A 8 16.28 -8.76 15.49
C PHE A 8 15.80 -10.20 15.25
N ALA A 9 16.64 -11.06 14.64
CA ALA A 9 16.27 -12.46 14.43
C ALA A 9 16.00 -13.20 15.75
N THR A 10 16.76 -12.89 16.80
CA THR A 10 16.54 -13.46 18.14
C THR A 10 15.21 -13.00 18.71
N LEU A 11 14.92 -11.70 18.70
CA LEU A 11 13.63 -11.19 19.15
C LEU A 11 12.49 -11.83 18.34
N GLN A 12 12.60 -11.87 17.01
CA GLN A 12 11.56 -12.38 16.14
C GLN A 12 11.24 -13.84 16.45
N SER A 13 12.27 -14.66 16.70
CA SER A 13 12.10 -16.06 17.11
C SER A 13 11.47 -16.26 18.49
N LEU A 14 11.54 -15.25 19.36
CA LEU A 14 11.02 -15.28 20.72
C LEU A 14 9.63 -14.66 20.84
N SER A 15 9.14 -13.98 19.80
CA SER A 15 7.83 -13.34 19.82
C SER A 15 6.70 -14.36 19.65
N PRO A 16 5.61 -14.25 20.43
CA PRO A 16 4.40 -15.04 20.22
C PRO A 16 3.73 -14.72 18.87
N SER A 17 3.99 -13.53 18.32
CA SER A 17 3.65 -13.13 16.95
C SER A 17 4.97 -12.81 16.22
N PRO A 18 5.66 -13.79 15.62
CA PRO A 18 6.96 -13.58 14.98
C PRO A 18 6.86 -12.74 13.71
N SER A 19 5.70 -12.18 13.39
CA SER A 19 5.51 -11.35 12.22
C SER A 19 5.74 -9.88 12.52
N SER A 20 6.67 -9.26 11.79
CA SER A 20 6.75 -7.80 11.74
C SER A 20 5.65 -7.28 10.81
N THR A 21 4.70 -6.52 11.35
CA THR A 21 3.67 -5.82 10.58
C THR A 21 3.74 -4.32 10.76
N GLY A 22 3.41 -3.60 9.71
CA GLY A 22 3.43 -2.14 9.73
C GLY A 22 3.26 -1.55 8.36
N PHE A 23 3.47 -0.24 8.27
CA PHE A 23 3.30 0.54 7.07
C PHE A 23 4.65 1.00 6.57
N ILE A 24 4.92 0.79 5.30
CA ILE A 24 6.06 1.46 4.65
C ILE A 24 5.55 2.70 3.98
N CYS A 25 6.07 3.84 4.44
CA CYS A 25 5.77 5.15 3.91
C CYS A 25 6.91 5.59 3.00
N VAL A 26 6.56 6.00 1.78
CA VAL A 26 7.50 6.63 0.84
C VAL A 26 7.11 8.10 0.72
N ASN A 27 7.96 9.00 1.23
CA ASN A 27 7.77 10.44 1.12
C ASN A 27 8.96 11.09 0.40
N GLY A 28 8.83 11.27 -0.91
CA GLY A 28 9.93 11.74 -1.76
C GLY A 28 11.13 10.80 -1.66
N ARG A 29 12.19 11.24 -0.98
CA ARG A 29 13.43 10.48 -0.75
C ARG A 29 13.47 9.72 0.57
N ASN A 30 12.53 10.02 1.47
CA ASN A 30 12.49 9.42 2.79
C ASN A 30 11.64 8.15 2.73
N LEU A 31 12.22 7.07 3.23
CA LEU A 31 11.53 5.82 3.49
C LEU A 31 11.40 5.67 5.01
N SER A 32 10.23 5.26 5.48
CA SER A 32 10.06 4.93 6.89
C SER A 32 9.13 3.74 7.05
N PHE A 33 9.39 2.96 8.09
CA PHE A 33 8.55 1.88 8.57
C PHE A 33 7.82 2.34 9.84
N LEU A 34 6.49 2.41 9.76
CA LEU A 34 5.63 2.68 10.91
C LEU A 34 5.08 1.34 11.42
N PRO A 35 5.53 0.85 12.58
CA PRO A 35 5.02 -0.42 13.13
C PRO A 35 3.53 -0.30 13.45
N ASP A 36 2.76 -1.37 13.25
CA ASP A 36 1.31 -1.38 13.51
C ASP A 36 1.00 -1.45 15.02
N GLN A 37 1.74 -2.28 15.78
CA GLN A 37 1.71 -2.39 17.25
C GLN A 37 3.14 -2.39 17.83
N GLU A 38 3.31 -2.56 19.15
CA GLU A 38 4.61 -2.80 19.81
C GLU A 38 5.26 -4.17 19.44
N ASP A 39 4.92 -4.70 18.27
CA ASP A 39 5.59 -5.86 17.69
C ASP A 39 7.01 -5.49 17.23
N ILE A 40 7.80 -6.53 16.98
CA ILE A 40 9.21 -6.41 16.61
C ILE A 40 9.30 -5.70 15.25
N GLY A 41 9.60 -4.40 15.29
CA GLY A 41 9.83 -3.59 14.10
C GLY A 41 11.06 -4.03 13.33
N VAL A 42 11.15 -3.64 12.07
CA VAL A 42 12.35 -3.89 11.24
C VAL A 42 13.59 -3.26 11.91
N PRO A 43 14.79 -3.86 11.78
CA PRO A 43 15.94 -3.41 12.56
C PRO A 43 16.49 -2.04 12.16
N ASP A 44 16.07 -1.49 11.02
CA ASP A 44 16.31 -0.11 10.61
C ASP A 44 14.99 0.50 10.10
N PRO A 45 14.19 1.14 10.96
CA PRO A 45 12.90 1.73 10.57
C PRO A 45 13.01 2.90 9.59
N SER A 46 14.16 3.59 9.50
CA SER A 46 14.37 4.63 8.48
C SER A 46 14.80 4.06 7.13
N LEU A 47 15.01 2.74 7.05
CA LEU A 47 15.43 2.02 5.83
C LEU A 47 16.64 2.70 5.16
N GLU A 48 17.53 3.30 5.95
CA GLU A 48 18.68 4.10 5.48
C GLU A 48 19.67 3.28 4.67
N PHE A 49 19.76 1.98 4.96
CA PHE A 49 20.59 1.05 4.18
C PHE A 49 20.21 1.03 2.69
N MET A 50 18.96 1.38 2.34
CA MET A 50 18.51 1.60 0.96
C MET A 50 18.90 3.00 0.48
N VAL A 51 18.52 4.03 1.25
CA VAL A 51 18.59 5.44 0.84
C VAL A 51 20.02 5.91 0.61
N LYS A 52 21.01 5.38 1.37
CA LYS A 52 22.44 5.70 1.20
C LYS A 52 22.99 5.41 -0.21
N SER A 53 22.27 4.65 -1.02
CA SER A 53 22.68 4.27 -2.38
C SER A 53 21.93 4.98 -3.51
N LEU A 54 20.90 5.80 -3.24
CA LEU A 54 19.87 6.13 -4.25
C LEU A 54 19.34 7.57 -4.16
N GLN A 55 19.08 8.20 -5.32
CA GLN A 55 18.61 9.60 -5.39
C GLN A 55 17.09 9.72 -5.30
N ASP A 56 16.32 8.84 -5.96
CA ASP A 56 14.85 8.79 -5.89
C ASP A 56 14.37 7.35 -6.05
N VAL A 57 13.32 6.95 -5.32
CA VAL A 57 12.81 5.57 -5.29
C VAL A 57 11.28 5.53 -5.41
N LYS A 58 10.74 4.47 -6.03
CA LYS A 58 9.32 4.12 -5.97
C LYS A 58 9.17 2.71 -5.42
N LEU A 59 8.38 2.55 -4.35
CA LEU A 59 7.96 1.23 -3.88
C LEU A 59 6.90 0.67 -4.84
N LEU A 60 7.16 -0.51 -5.39
CA LEU A 60 6.31 -1.16 -6.39
C LEU A 60 5.40 -2.21 -5.73
N ALA A 61 5.97 -3.12 -4.94
CA ALA A 61 5.25 -4.24 -4.35
C ALA A 61 5.91 -4.74 -3.06
N SER A 62 5.15 -5.51 -2.29
CA SER A 62 5.55 -6.20 -1.06
C SER A 62 5.09 -7.67 -1.15
N ALA A 63 5.93 -8.60 -0.69
CA ALA A 63 5.56 -10.01 -0.58
C ALA A 63 6.36 -10.70 0.53
N ASN A 64 5.67 -11.18 1.57
CA ASN A 64 6.24 -11.98 2.67
C ASN A 64 7.58 -11.45 3.20
N GLY A 65 7.61 -10.17 3.57
CA GLY A 65 8.77 -9.52 4.16
C GLY A 65 9.79 -8.97 3.17
N LEU A 66 9.62 -9.20 1.86
CA LEU A 66 10.43 -8.59 0.80
C LEU A 66 9.73 -7.39 0.17
N LEU A 67 10.53 -6.43 -0.29
CA LEU A 67 10.09 -5.21 -0.97
C LEU A 67 10.70 -5.12 -2.35
N LEU A 68 9.92 -4.70 -3.34
CA LEU A 68 10.36 -4.40 -4.69
C LEU A 68 10.36 -2.89 -4.90
N PHE A 69 11.52 -2.33 -5.22
CA PHE A 69 11.66 -0.92 -5.56
C PHE A 69 12.07 -0.71 -7.01
N TYR A 70 11.55 0.36 -7.59
CA TYR A 70 12.09 0.99 -8.78
C TYR A 70 12.98 2.16 -8.37
N LEU A 71 14.19 2.16 -8.91
CA LEU A 71 15.24 3.11 -8.58
C LEU A 71 15.40 4.08 -9.75
N PHE A 72 15.22 5.38 -9.47
CA PHE A 72 15.48 6.43 -10.45
C PHE A 72 16.92 6.94 -10.32
N GLY A 73 17.59 7.14 -11.45
CA GLY A 73 18.96 7.66 -11.48
C GLY A 73 19.56 7.64 -12.88
N GLY A 74 20.90 7.70 -12.96
CA GLY A 74 21.61 7.67 -14.25
C GLY A 74 21.33 6.39 -15.06
N VAL A 75 21.07 5.28 -14.38
CA VAL A 75 20.53 4.05 -14.96
C VAL A 75 19.40 3.56 -14.07
N ASN A 76 18.17 3.64 -14.56
CA ASN A 76 17.02 3.11 -13.84
C ASN A 76 17.19 1.61 -13.60
N SER A 77 16.86 1.16 -12.39
CA SER A 77 17.10 -0.22 -11.96
C SER A 77 15.97 -0.71 -11.06
N LEU A 78 15.70 -2.02 -11.10
CA LEU A 78 14.84 -2.67 -10.12
C LEU A 78 15.70 -3.25 -9.00
N CYS A 79 15.23 -3.18 -7.77
CA CYS A 79 15.88 -3.88 -6.68
C CYS A 79 14.88 -4.56 -5.73
N ILE A 80 15.32 -5.68 -5.18
CA ILE A 80 14.63 -6.39 -4.12
C ILE A 80 15.36 -6.09 -2.82
N CYS A 81 14.60 -5.71 -1.82
CA CYS A 81 15.08 -5.34 -0.49
C CYS A 81 14.45 -6.25 0.55
N ASN A 82 15.25 -6.60 1.55
CA ASN A 82 14.81 -7.28 2.74
C ASN A 82 15.11 -6.41 3.96
N PRO A 83 14.10 -5.70 4.49
CA PRO A 83 14.24 -4.86 5.68
C PRO A 83 14.78 -5.60 6.90
N ALA A 84 14.39 -6.86 7.09
CA ALA A 84 14.81 -7.66 8.24
C ALA A 84 16.32 -7.98 8.21
N THR A 85 16.89 -8.23 7.03
CA THR A 85 18.32 -8.49 6.89
C THR A 85 19.14 -7.25 6.53
N MET A 86 18.50 -6.12 6.26
CA MET A 86 19.14 -4.93 5.66
C MET A 86 19.96 -5.27 4.42
N GLU A 87 19.42 -6.14 3.55
CA GLU A 87 20.08 -6.54 2.30
C GLU A 87 19.28 -6.05 1.11
N THR A 88 20.00 -5.65 0.07
CA THR A 88 19.44 -5.11 -1.15
C THR A 88 20.13 -5.75 -2.33
N LYS A 89 19.36 -6.08 -3.36
CA LYS A 89 19.89 -6.64 -4.59
C LYS A 89 19.27 -6.00 -5.82
N ILE A 90 20.12 -5.50 -6.70
CA ILE A 90 19.73 -4.99 -8.02
C ILE A 90 19.45 -6.20 -8.93
N LEU A 91 18.32 -6.14 -9.63
CA LEU A 91 17.93 -7.14 -10.62
C LEU A 91 18.61 -6.86 -11.96
N PRO A 92 18.87 -7.89 -12.79
CA PRO A 92 19.34 -7.67 -14.14
C PRO A 92 18.32 -6.86 -14.93
N LYS A 93 18.82 -6.04 -15.84
CA LYS A 93 17.96 -5.28 -16.77
C LYS A 93 17.11 -6.21 -17.61
N GLU A 94 15.91 -5.74 -17.91
CA GLU A 94 15.02 -6.35 -18.89
C GLU A 94 15.48 -5.96 -20.31
N GLU A 95 15.59 -6.93 -21.21
CA GLU A 95 15.90 -6.70 -22.62
C GLU A 95 14.76 -7.22 -23.51
N PRO A 96 14.28 -6.42 -24.49
CA PRO A 96 14.59 -5.01 -24.74
C PRO A 96 14.03 -4.07 -23.65
N GLU A 97 14.58 -2.86 -23.51
CA GLU A 97 14.08 -1.77 -22.62
C GLU A 97 12.70 -1.23 -23.07
N GLU A 98 11.79 -2.09 -23.52
CA GLU A 98 10.39 -1.73 -23.64
C GLU A 98 9.90 -1.29 -22.26
N SER A 99 9.04 -0.26 -22.24
CA SER A 99 8.72 0.53 -21.05
C SER A 99 8.31 -0.36 -19.88
N ILE A 100 9.23 -0.59 -18.94
CA ILE A 100 8.97 -1.18 -17.63
C ILE A 100 7.71 -0.52 -17.08
N THR A 101 6.65 -1.30 -16.89
CA THR A 101 5.45 -0.71 -16.32
C THR A 101 5.73 -0.36 -14.86
N LYS A 102 5.18 0.76 -14.39
CA LYS A 102 5.44 1.23 -13.03
C LYS A 102 4.66 0.44 -11.97
N GLU A 103 4.06 -0.69 -12.31
CA GLU A 103 3.15 -1.47 -11.44
C GLU A 103 3.53 -2.95 -11.41
N MET A 104 4.84 -3.26 -11.37
CA MET A 104 5.32 -4.65 -11.25
C MET A 104 4.96 -5.27 -9.91
N GLY A 105 4.59 -6.55 -9.94
CA GLY A 105 4.37 -7.32 -8.73
C GLY A 105 5.56 -8.18 -8.31
N LEU A 106 5.54 -8.57 -7.04
CA LEU A 106 6.54 -9.43 -6.42
C LEU A 106 5.85 -10.70 -5.91
N VAL A 107 6.41 -11.86 -6.20
CA VAL A 107 5.90 -13.15 -5.72
C VAL A 107 7.02 -13.84 -4.95
N PHE A 108 6.78 -14.08 -3.67
CA PHE A 108 7.70 -14.79 -2.80
C PHE A 108 6.93 -15.59 -1.76
N ASN A 109 7.06 -16.92 -1.78
CA ASN A 109 6.44 -17.82 -0.80
C ASN A 109 7.51 -18.58 -0.01
N PRO A 110 7.92 -18.08 1.17
CA PRO A 110 8.97 -18.72 1.96
C PRO A 110 8.56 -20.11 2.49
N HIS A 111 7.26 -20.44 2.55
CA HIS A 111 6.79 -21.75 2.98
C HIS A 111 6.95 -22.83 1.91
N VAL A 112 7.02 -22.43 0.63
CA VAL A 112 7.22 -23.36 -0.50
C VAL A 112 8.70 -23.45 -0.85
N SER A 113 9.37 -22.32 -0.98
CA SER A 113 10.80 -22.26 -1.32
C SER A 113 11.37 -20.90 -0.92
N LEU A 114 12.51 -20.94 -0.25
CA LEU A 114 13.23 -19.75 0.19
C LEU A 114 13.99 -19.08 -0.95
N ASP A 115 14.35 -19.83 -1.99
CA ASP A 115 15.17 -19.39 -3.13
C ASP A 115 14.37 -18.99 -4.37
N LYS A 116 13.03 -19.05 -4.29
CA LYS A 116 12.14 -18.81 -5.43
C LYS A 116 11.39 -17.50 -5.28
N ILE A 117 11.89 -16.51 -5.99
CA ILE A 117 11.32 -15.17 -6.09
C ILE A 117 11.00 -14.90 -7.55
N PHE A 118 9.82 -14.36 -7.81
CA PHE A 118 9.46 -13.84 -9.12
C PHE A 118 9.16 -12.35 -9.05
N VAL A 119 9.56 -11.62 -10.08
CA VAL A 119 9.06 -10.27 -10.36
C VAL A 119 8.28 -10.33 -11.65
N VAL A 120 7.09 -9.76 -11.65
CA VAL A 120 6.15 -9.85 -12.77
C VAL A 120 5.80 -8.45 -13.25
N ASP A 121 6.11 -8.16 -14.50
CA ASP A 121 5.68 -6.95 -15.20
C ASP A 121 4.44 -7.23 -16.06
N PRO A 122 3.26 -6.65 -15.74
CA PRO A 122 2.08 -6.75 -16.59
C PRO A 122 2.18 -5.79 -17.77
N LEU A 123 2.59 -6.29 -18.94
CA LEU A 123 2.56 -5.52 -20.18
C LEU A 123 1.15 -5.51 -20.78
N PHE A 124 0.74 -4.37 -21.33
CA PHE A 124 -0.58 -4.24 -21.92
C PHE A 124 -0.57 -3.44 -23.23
N GLU A 125 -1.46 -3.84 -24.13
CA GLU A 125 -1.72 -3.15 -25.40
C GLU A 125 -3.19 -2.73 -25.45
N ALA A 126 -3.45 -1.42 -25.51
CA ALA A 126 -4.78 -0.87 -25.57
C ALA A 126 -5.22 -0.64 -27.02
N SER A 127 -6.45 -1.03 -27.33
CA SER A 127 -7.08 -0.87 -28.64
C SER A 127 -8.52 -0.37 -28.51
N SER A 128 -9.18 -0.08 -29.64
CA SER A 128 -10.62 0.25 -29.64
C SER A 128 -11.50 -0.90 -29.13
N ALA A 129 -11.05 -2.15 -29.25
CA ALA A 129 -11.78 -3.34 -28.81
C ALA A 129 -11.64 -3.61 -27.30
N GLY A 130 -10.58 -3.12 -26.67
CA GLY A 130 -10.24 -3.40 -25.28
C GLY A 130 -8.72 -3.47 -25.06
N ILE A 131 -8.31 -4.06 -23.94
CA ILE A 131 -6.89 -4.24 -23.58
C ILE A 131 -6.52 -5.72 -23.65
N ALA A 132 -5.35 -6.00 -24.24
CA ALA A 132 -4.67 -7.28 -24.15
C ALA A 132 -3.51 -7.20 -23.15
N TYR A 133 -3.54 -8.04 -22.12
CA TYR A 133 -2.46 -8.19 -21.14
C TYR A 133 -1.57 -9.38 -21.48
N THR A 134 -0.31 -9.24 -21.11
CA THR A 134 0.78 -10.20 -21.26
C THR A 134 1.76 -9.96 -20.10
N PHE A 135 2.68 -10.89 -19.84
CA PHE A 135 3.50 -10.81 -18.64
C PHE A 135 4.97 -11.04 -18.95
N ASN A 136 5.85 -10.20 -18.41
CA ASN A 136 7.28 -10.48 -18.35
C ASN A 136 7.63 -10.91 -16.94
N VAL A 137 8.39 -12.00 -16.83
CA VAL A 137 8.63 -12.68 -15.58
C VAL A 137 10.12 -12.83 -15.38
N PHE A 138 10.65 -12.18 -14.35
CA PHE A 138 11.95 -12.50 -13.81
C PHE A 138 11.82 -13.64 -12.82
N SER A 139 12.75 -14.60 -12.87
CA SER A 139 12.86 -15.67 -11.87
C SER A 139 14.24 -15.67 -11.23
N SER A 140 14.28 -15.74 -9.89
CA SER A 140 15.53 -15.87 -9.15
C SER A 140 16.32 -17.12 -9.51
N GLN A 141 15.62 -18.21 -9.82
CA GLN A 141 16.22 -19.51 -10.11
C GLN A 141 16.99 -19.51 -11.43
N THR A 142 16.49 -18.79 -12.43
CA THR A 142 17.15 -18.67 -13.74
C THR A 142 18.02 -17.42 -13.85
N GLY A 143 17.78 -16.42 -13.00
CA GLY A 143 18.42 -15.11 -13.06
C GLY A 143 18.07 -14.33 -14.33
N LYS A 144 16.96 -14.65 -15.00
CA LYS A 144 16.60 -14.10 -16.32
C LYS A 144 15.14 -13.68 -16.37
N TRP A 145 14.88 -12.68 -17.21
CA TRP A 145 13.55 -12.29 -17.66
C TRP A 145 13.07 -13.21 -18.78
N MET A 146 11.79 -13.60 -18.74
CA MET A 146 11.14 -14.39 -19.78
C MET A 146 9.73 -13.86 -20.04
N ARG A 147 9.36 -13.82 -21.32
CA ARG A 147 8.00 -13.49 -21.77
C ARG A 147 7.07 -14.67 -21.52
N SER A 148 5.98 -14.46 -20.78
CA SER A 148 4.89 -15.43 -20.63
C SER A 148 4.19 -15.67 -21.97
N LYS A 149 3.70 -16.89 -22.17
CA LYS A 149 2.84 -17.21 -23.34
C LYS A 149 1.38 -16.84 -23.11
N GLN A 150 1.01 -16.52 -21.87
CA GLN A 150 -0.36 -16.18 -21.52
C GLN A 150 -0.74 -14.81 -22.05
N LYS A 151 -1.99 -14.74 -22.53
CA LYS A 151 -2.63 -13.49 -22.93
C LYS A 151 -4.00 -13.42 -22.28
N VAL A 152 -4.33 -12.27 -21.71
CA VAL A 152 -5.66 -12.02 -21.15
C VAL A 152 -6.26 -10.83 -21.89
N PHE A 153 -7.38 -11.03 -22.57
CA PHE A 153 -8.08 -9.94 -23.26
C PHE A 153 -9.28 -9.48 -22.44
N LYS A 154 -9.42 -8.16 -22.27
CA LYS A 154 -10.57 -7.55 -21.63
C LYS A 154 -11.26 -6.55 -22.55
N PRO A 155 -12.47 -6.89 -23.05
CA PRO A 155 -13.19 -5.99 -23.92
C PRO A 155 -13.65 -4.76 -23.15
N PHE A 156 -13.72 -3.62 -23.86
CA PHE A 156 -14.21 -2.33 -23.32
C PHE A 156 -13.41 -1.73 -22.14
N SER A 157 -12.37 -2.41 -21.64
CA SER A 157 -11.45 -1.87 -20.65
C SER A 157 -10.40 -0.99 -21.31
N ARG A 158 -9.99 0.10 -20.63
CA ARG A 158 -8.97 1.04 -21.10
C ARG A 158 -7.93 1.40 -20.05
N ASN A 159 -8.00 0.79 -18.87
CA ASN A 159 -7.17 1.19 -17.74
C ASN A 159 -6.00 0.23 -17.54
N ALA A 160 -4.85 0.84 -17.25
CA ALA A 160 -3.66 0.11 -16.86
C ALA A 160 -3.90 -0.63 -15.52
N PRO A 161 -3.24 -1.77 -15.30
CA PRO A 161 -3.27 -2.45 -14.02
C PRO A 161 -2.55 -1.58 -12.99
N SER A 162 -2.99 -1.63 -11.73
CA SER A 162 -2.44 -0.84 -10.63
C SER A 162 -2.41 -1.65 -9.35
N ASN A 163 -1.66 -1.18 -8.35
CA ASN A 163 -1.64 -1.73 -6.99
C ASN A 163 -1.40 -3.26 -6.99
N PRO A 164 -0.20 -3.70 -7.40
CA PRO A 164 0.16 -5.11 -7.35
C PRO A 164 0.15 -5.64 -5.91
N VAL A 165 -0.54 -6.76 -5.69
CA VAL A 165 -0.58 -7.43 -4.39
C VAL A 165 -0.31 -8.92 -4.52
N TYR A 166 0.35 -9.49 -3.52
CA TYR A 166 0.74 -10.90 -3.49
C TYR A 166 -0.12 -11.70 -2.51
N ALA A 167 -0.81 -12.73 -3.00
CA ALA A 167 -1.53 -13.67 -2.14
C ALA A 167 -1.53 -15.08 -2.73
N LEU A 168 -1.40 -16.10 -1.87
CA LEU A 168 -1.53 -17.51 -2.24
C LEU A 168 -0.61 -17.95 -3.41
N GLY A 169 0.60 -17.38 -3.50
CA GLY A 169 1.53 -17.68 -4.61
C GLY A 169 1.22 -16.98 -5.93
N LEU A 170 0.20 -16.13 -5.97
CA LEU A 170 -0.22 -15.37 -7.13
C LEU A 170 0.05 -13.89 -6.92
N VAL A 171 0.16 -13.17 -8.03
CA VAL A 171 0.13 -11.71 -8.05
C VAL A 171 -1.18 -11.24 -8.66
N TYR A 172 -1.75 -10.22 -8.07
CA TYR A 172 -3.01 -9.59 -8.47
C TYR A 172 -2.79 -8.10 -8.73
N TRP A 173 -3.53 -7.54 -9.68
CA TRP A 173 -3.58 -6.11 -9.94
C TRP A 173 -5.03 -5.63 -9.96
N SER A 174 -5.25 -4.48 -9.35
CA SER A 174 -6.51 -3.77 -9.43
C SER A 174 -6.67 -3.13 -10.80
N CYS A 175 -7.75 -3.46 -11.49
CA CYS A 175 -8.29 -2.70 -12.60
C CYS A 175 -9.61 -2.06 -12.15
N VAL A 176 -10.32 -1.35 -13.04
CA VAL A 176 -11.52 -0.58 -12.63
C VAL A 176 -12.72 -1.48 -12.31
N ASP A 177 -12.91 -2.57 -13.04
CA ASP A 177 -14.09 -3.44 -12.95
C ASP A 177 -13.73 -4.92 -12.73
N TYR A 178 -12.45 -5.25 -12.66
CA TYR A 178 -11.94 -6.58 -12.40
C TYR A 178 -10.55 -6.54 -11.76
N ILE A 179 -10.10 -7.71 -11.33
CA ILE A 179 -8.74 -7.97 -10.87
C ILE A 179 -8.07 -8.82 -11.94
N LEU A 180 -6.90 -8.39 -12.41
CA LEU A 180 -5.99 -9.20 -13.21
C LEU A 180 -5.16 -10.06 -12.26
N TRP A 181 -4.95 -11.34 -12.57
CA TRP A 181 -4.07 -12.20 -11.78
C TRP A 181 -3.15 -13.04 -12.64
N PHE A 182 -2.00 -13.39 -12.09
CA PHE A 182 -0.99 -14.21 -12.73
C PHE A 182 -0.30 -15.18 -11.76
N ASP A 183 -0.16 -16.43 -12.19
CA ASP A 183 0.63 -17.49 -11.56
C ASP A 183 1.96 -17.64 -12.34
N PRO A 184 3.07 -17.07 -11.85
CA PRO A 184 4.36 -17.16 -12.54
C PRO A 184 4.95 -18.57 -12.53
N GLU A 185 4.50 -19.44 -11.63
CA GLU A 185 5.00 -20.80 -11.51
C GLU A 185 4.33 -21.74 -12.51
N LYS A 186 3.02 -21.59 -12.69
CA LYS A 186 2.24 -22.40 -13.64
C LYS A 186 2.09 -21.75 -15.01
N ASP A 187 2.59 -20.54 -15.18
CA ASP A 187 2.37 -19.68 -16.36
C ASP A 187 0.88 -19.61 -16.70
N ARG A 188 0.05 -19.20 -15.73
CA ARG A 188 -1.41 -19.06 -15.89
C ARG A 188 -1.85 -17.65 -15.55
N ALA A 189 -2.83 -17.16 -16.29
CA ALA A 189 -3.36 -15.83 -16.10
C ALA A 189 -4.89 -15.86 -16.18
N GLY A 190 -5.52 -14.85 -15.60
CA GLY A 190 -6.95 -14.66 -15.75
C GLY A 190 -7.42 -13.38 -15.09
N THR A 191 -8.73 -13.28 -14.95
CA THR A 191 -9.37 -12.16 -14.27
C THR A 191 -10.47 -12.63 -13.35
N ILE A 192 -10.72 -11.86 -12.30
CA ILE A 192 -11.84 -12.07 -11.38
C ILE A 192 -12.63 -10.76 -11.35
N PRO A 193 -13.97 -10.76 -11.48
CA PRO A 193 -14.75 -9.54 -11.33
C PRO A 193 -14.55 -8.96 -9.92
N LEU A 194 -14.51 -7.63 -9.79
CA LEU A 194 -14.50 -7.00 -8.47
C LEU A 194 -15.82 -7.27 -7.73
N PRO A 195 -15.84 -7.20 -6.38
CA PRO A 195 -17.11 -7.22 -5.66
C PRO A 195 -17.97 -6.06 -6.16
N TYR A 196 -19.27 -6.29 -6.25
CA TYR A 196 -20.20 -5.31 -6.77
C TYR A 196 -20.47 -4.24 -5.70
N CYS A 197 -19.60 -3.23 -5.63
CA CYS A 197 -19.77 -2.05 -4.79
C CYS A 197 -20.48 -0.97 -5.64
N TYR A 198 -21.81 -0.87 -5.58
CA TYR A 198 -22.58 0.13 -6.34
C TYR A 198 -22.04 1.54 -6.03
N GLY A 199 -21.60 2.27 -7.05
CA GLY A 199 -21.16 3.65 -6.88
C GLY A 199 -19.95 3.85 -5.99
N SER A 200 -19.07 2.85 -5.81
CA SER A 200 -17.88 3.02 -4.96
C SER A 200 -17.05 4.23 -5.40
N ALA A 201 -16.84 5.17 -4.48
CA ALA A 201 -15.98 6.32 -4.71
C ALA A 201 -14.51 5.91 -4.72
N ARG A 202 -14.15 4.98 -3.82
CA ARG A 202 -12.77 4.49 -3.65
C ARG A 202 -12.75 3.01 -3.32
N GLN A 203 -11.76 2.31 -3.87
CA GLN A 203 -11.57 0.88 -3.70
C GLN A 203 -10.09 0.55 -3.59
N LEU A 204 -9.75 -0.38 -2.70
CA LEU A 204 -8.41 -0.93 -2.57
C LEU A 204 -8.49 -2.45 -2.47
N VAL A 205 -7.79 -3.13 -3.38
CA VAL A 205 -7.51 -4.56 -3.26
C VAL A 205 -6.21 -4.72 -2.48
N GLU A 206 -6.26 -5.57 -1.46
CA GLU A 206 -5.12 -5.85 -0.59
C GLU A 206 -5.15 -7.31 -0.13
N VAL A 207 -4.26 -7.65 0.80
CA VAL A 207 -4.09 -9.01 1.31
C VAL A 207 -4.18 -8.96 2.82
N SER A 208 -5.13 -9.71 3.36
CA SER A 208 -5.37 -9.81 4.79
C SER A 208 -5.34 -11.28 5.16
N LYS A 209 -4.44 -11.67 6.07
CA LYS A 209 -4.24 -13.06 6.50
C LYS A 209 -4.05 -14.04 5.33
N ASP A 210 -3.17 -13.68 4.40
CA ASP A 210 -2.85 -14.43 3.16
C ASP A 210 -4.00 -14.57 2.14
N GLU A 211 -5.16 -13.96 2.40
CA GLU A 211 -6.31 -13.97 1.50
C GLU A 211 -6.52 -12.61 0.85
N LEU A 212 -7.04 -12.61 -0.38
CA LEU A 212 -7.34 -11.37 -1.08
C LEU A 212 -8.55 -10.70 -0.43
N ALA A 213 -8.37 -9.46 -0.01
CA ALA A 213 -9.40 -8.60 0.53
C ALA A 213 -9.64 -7.41 -0.40
N CYS A 214 -10.85 -6.87 -0.37
CA CYS A 214 -11.21 -5.68 -1.10
C CYS A 214 -11.97 -4.75 -0.15
N MET A 215 -11.42 -3.56 0.06
CA MET A 215 -12.06 -2.49 0.81
C MET A 215 -12.75 -1.53 -0.15
N CYS A 216 -14.00 -1.18 0.13
CA CYS A 216 -14.78 -0.21 -0.62
C CYS A 216 -15.26 0.90 0.32
N ILE A 217 -15.13 2.15 -0.12
CA ILE A 217 -15.91 3.27 0.40
C ILE A 217 -16.97 3.59 -0.66
N THR A 218 -18.24 3.42 -0.32
CA THR A 218 -19.36 3.63 -1.25
C THR A 218 -19.53 5.13 -1.53
N SER A 219 -20.31 5.51 -2.57
CA SER A 219 -20.70 6.92 -2.77
C SER A 219 -21.52 7.48 -1.61
N GLU A 220 -22.10 6.59 -0.82
CA GLU A 220 -22.81 6.86 0.42
C GLU A 220 -21.84 6.82 1.62
N GLY A 221 -20.52 6.86 1.41
CA GLY A 221 -19.54 6.89 2.51
C GLY A 221 -19.55 5.65 3.42
N ASP A 222 -20.37 4.64 3.14
CA ASP A 222 -20.37 3.37 3.85
C ASP A 222 -19.06 2.64 3.56
N ILE A 223 -18.59 1.88 4.54
CA ILE A 223 -17.38 1.10 4.42
C ILE A 223 -17.78 -0.37 4.31
N GLU A 224 -17.34 -1.01 3.23
CA GLU A 224 -17.49 -2.45 3.04
C GLU A 224 -16.14 -3.13 2.91
N VAL A 225 -16.01 -4.31 3.53
CA VAL A 225 -14.83 -5.16 3.38
C VAL A 225 -15.27 -6.51 2.85
N TRP A 226 -14.69 -6.90 1.72
CA TRP A 226 -14.98 -8.13 1.02
C TRP A 226 -13.76 -9.05 1.04
N ARG A 227 -13.99 -10.36 1.06
CA ARG A 227 -12.95 -11.39 0.95
C ARG A 227 -13.22 -12.29 -0.22
N LEU A 228 -12.17 -12.66 -0.95
CA LEU A 228 -12.25 -13.64 -2.02
C LEU A 228 -12.16 -15.06 -1.45
N ILE A 229 -13.25 -15.82 -1.52
CA ILE A 229 -13.31 -17.21 -1.07
C ILE A 229 -13.17 -18.14 -2.29
N GLY A 230 -12.32 -19.15 -2.16
CA GLY A 230 -12.11 -20.17 -3.19
C GLY A 230 -11.61 -19.61 -4.53
N GLY A 231 -10.95 -18.45 -4.50
CA GLY A 231 -10.35 -17.79 -5.67
C GLY A 231 -11.34 -17.26 -6.71
N THR A 232 -12.64 -17.30 -6.46
CA THR A 232 -13.65 -16.98 -7.49
C THR A 232 -14.85 -16.19 -6.98
N LYS A 233 -15.18 -16.24 -5.68
CA LYS A 233 -16.39 -15.62 -5.14
C LYS A 233 -16.06 -14.64 -4.02
N TRP A 234 -16.56 -13.42 -4.15
CA TRP A 234 -16.50 -12.43 -3.09
C TRP A 234 -17.55 -12.69 -2.02
N HIS A 235 -17.16 -12.53 -0.77
CA HIS A 235 -18.01 -12.60 0.40
C HIS A 235 -17.81 -11.34 1.23
N ARG A 236 -18.90 -10.61 1.51
CA ARG A 236 -18.86 -9.42 2.37
C ARG A 236 -18.59 -9.87 3.80
N LEU A 237 -17.50 -9.40 4.38
CA LEU A 237 -17.12 -9.67 5.77
C LEU A 237 -17.72 -8.64 6.71
N TYR A 238 -17.60 -7.37 6.34
CA TYR A 238 -18.02 -6.23 7.14
C TYR A 238 -18.76 -5.23 6.28
N GLU A 239 -19.74 -4.58 6.89
CA GLU A 239 -20.50 -3.47 6.34
C GLU A 239 -20.72 -2.51 7.51
N LEU A 240 -20.22 -1.30 7.35
CA LEU A 240 -20.31 -0.26 8.34
C LEU A 240 -20.98 0.94 7.71
N CYS A 241 -22.19 1.22 8.19
CA CYS A 241 -22.95 2.36 7.74
C CYS A 241 -22.28 3.66 8.18
N SER A 242 -22.25 4.65 7.30
CA SER A 242 -21.79 6.01 7.56
C SER A 242 -22.39 6.61 8.84
N ASP A 243 -23.66 6.36 9.13
CA ASP A 243 -24.32 6.78 10.38
C ASP A 243 -23.64 6.22 11.63
N THR A 244 -23.14 4.98 11.58
CA THR A 244 -22.44 4.35 12.72
C THR A 244 -21.08 5.00 12.96
N LEU A 245 -20.35 5.33 11.88
CA LEU A 245 -19.06 6.02 11.96
C LEU A 245 -19.19 7.41 12.63
N ILE A 246 -20.31 8.09 12.38
CA ILE A 246 -20.63 9.41 12.93
C ILE A 246 -20.85 9.32 14.44
N HIS A 247 -21.64 8.35 14.90
CA HIS A 247 -22.07 8.27 16.30
C HIS A 247 -20.97 7.77 17.26
N GLU A 248 -20.10 6.87 16.82
CA GLU A 248 -19.15 6.17 17.70
C GLU A 248 -17.80 6.90 17.88
N THR A 249 -17.62 8.05 17.24
CA THR A 249 -16.34 8.75 17.28
C THR A 249 -16.42 10.15 17.86
N SER A 250 -15.69 10.40 18.95
CA SER A 250 -15.46 11.75 19.47
C SER A 250 -14.80 12.68 18.44
N HIS A 251 -13.93 12.14 17.58
CA HIS A 251 -13.33 12.85 16.45
C HIS A 251 -14.29 13.02 15.26
N ALA A 252 -15.34 12.19 15.19
CA ALA A 252 -16.42 12.35 14.24
C ALA A 252 -17.43 13.41 14.64
N HIS A 253 -17.34 14.04 15.81
CA HIS A 253 -18.09 15.30 16.02
C HIS A 253 -17.67 16.38 15.01
N CYS A 254 -16.42 16.38 14.52
CA CYS A 254 -15.98 17.23 13.41
C CYS A 254 -16.54 16.80 12.03
N PHE A 255 -16.86 15.51 11.87
CA PHE A 255 -17.40 14.93 10.63
C PHE A 255 -18.95 14.93 10.59
N ALA A 256 -19.59 14.85 11.75
CA ALA A 256 -21.02 14.66 11.99
C ALA A 256 -21.82 15.96 11.91
N HIS A 257 -21.24 17.11 12.27
CA HIS A 257 -21.98 18.38 12.32
C HIS A 257 -22.19 19.07 10.97
N CYS A 258 -21.90 18.37 9.87
CA CYS A 258 -22.29 18.74 8.51
C CYS A 258 -23.72 18.23 8.14
N SER A 259 -24.58 18.01 9.14
CA SER A 259 -25.83 17.25 9.06
C SER A 259 -27.09 18.03 8.67
N ASP A 260 -27.00 18.91 7.68
CA ASP A 260 -28.18 19.31 6.90
C ASP A 260 -28.04 18.71 5.49
N GLU A 261 -28.60 17.51 5.31
CA GLU A 261 -28.84 16.71 4.09
C GLU A 261 -27.70 16.49 3.05
N ILE A 262 -26.61 17.25 3.08
CA ILE A 262 -25.63 17.35 1.97
C ILE A 262 -24.19 17.05 2.42
N GLY A 263 -23.85 17.16 3.70
CA GLY A 263 -22.45 17.37 4.09
C GLY A 263 -21.64 16.14 4.54
N THR A 264 -22.25 15.07 5.02
CA THR A 264 -21.47 13.96 5.63
C THR A 264 -20.99 12.91 4.61
N TRP A 265 -21.79 12.64 3.58
CA TRP A 265 -21.44 11.74 2.48
C TRP A 265 -20.12 12.16 1.79
N CYS A 266 -19.91 13.47 1.62
CA CYS A 266 -18.74 14.00 0.94
C CYS A 266 -17.41 13.69 1.65
N ILE A 267 -17.40 13.42 2.95
CA ILE A 267 -16.14 13.44 3.70
C ILE A 267 -15.33 12.16 3.45
N LEU A 268 -15.93 10.98 3.62
CA LEU A 268 -15.23 9.72 3.39
C LEU A 268 -14.97 9.49 1.89
N THR A 269 -15.92 9.86 1.03
CA THR A 269 -15.77 9.68 -0.42
C THR A 269 -14.68 10.57 -1.01
N ASP A 270 -14.56 11.81 -0.52
CA ASP A 270 -13.70 12.80 -1.14
C ASP A 270 -12.34 12.91 -0.42
N PHE A 271 -12.25 12.57 0.88
CA PHE A 271 -11.04 12.82 1.66
C PHE A 271 -10.41 11.57 2.27
N ALA A 272 -11.14 10.46 2.47
CA ALA A 272 -10.59 9.24 3.05
C ALA A 272 -10.17 8.22 1.98
N THR A 273 -8.96 7.66 2.05
CA THR A 273 -8.51 6.60 1.14
C THR A 273 -8.24 5.34 1.94
N PRO A 274 -8.81 4.18 1.57
CA PRO A 274 -8.44 2.91 2.18
C PRO A 274 -6.94 2.65 1.98
N LEU A 275 -6.23 2.29 3.05
CA LEU A 275 -4.80 1.99 3.03
C LEU A 275 -4.49 0.53 3.35
N ALA A 276 -5.11 -0.03 4.39
CA ALA A 276 -4.87 -1.42 4.74
C ALA A 276 -6.00 -2.07 5.57
N PHE A 277 -5.99 -3.41 5.64
CA PHE A 277 -6.91 -4.19 6.50
C PHE A 277 -6.23 -5.36 7.22
N ASP A 278 -6.19 -5.32 8.56
CA ASP A 278 -5.54 -6.34 9.39
C ASP A 278 -6.42 -7.57 9.72
N GLY A 279 -7.70 -7.54 9.30
CA GLY A 279 -8.70 -8.57 9.62
C GLY A 279 -9.77 -8.12 10.63
N LYS A 280 -9.50 -7.05 11.37
CA LYS A 280 -10.41 -6.41 12.33
C LYS A 280 -10.52 -4.91 12.11
N ASN A 281 -9.40 -4.25 11.89
CA ASN A 281 -9.29 -2.82 11.71
C ASN A 281 -8.97 -2.46 10.26
N MET A 282 -9.59 -1.38 9.80
CA MET A 282 -9.32 -0.77 8.52
C MET A 282 -8.57 0.54 8.71
N TYR A 283 -7.47 0.70 7.99
CA TYR A 283 -6.64 1.88 8.05
C TYR A 283 -6.98 2.81 6.89
N LEU A 284 -7.19 4.08 7.20
CA LEU A 284 -7.59 5.13 6.26
C LEU A 284 -6.55 6.25 6.27
N SER A 285 -6.20 6.77 5.11
CA SER A 285 -5.55 8.09 5.04
C SER A 285 -6.60 9.17 4.84
N VAL A 286 -6.47 10.28 5.56
CA VAL A 286 -7.37 11.43 5.42
C VAL A 286 -6.58 12.68 5.06
N ASN A 287 -6.96 13.32 3.94
CA ASN A 287 -6.39 14.60 3.54
C ASN A 287 -7.00 15.74 4.35
N MET A 288 -6.36 16.08 5.47
CA MET A 288 -6.88 17.08 6.42
C MET A 288 -6.88 18.50 5.85
N LYS A 289 -5.95 18.84 4.96
CA LYS A 289 -5.91 20.16 4.31
C LYS A 289 -7.13 20.39 3.43
N GLU A 290 -7.41 19.43 2.55
CA GLU A 290 -8.54 19.51 1.62
C GLU A 290 -9.86 19.52 2.39
N TRP A 291 -9.94 18.70 3.45
CA TRP A 291 -11.04 18.73 4.39
C TRP A 291 -11.23 20.12 5.04
N ARG A 292 -10.16 20.73 5.60
CA ARG A 292 -10.20 22.08 6.21
C ARG A 292 -10.63 23.15 5.21
N GLN A 293 -10.08 23.12 4.00
CA GLN A 293 -10.45 24.07 2.94
C GLN A 293 -11.93 23.95 2.56
N ARG A 294 -12.43 22.72 2.42
CA ARG A 294 -13.83 22.47 2.08
C ARG A 294 -14.76 22.87 3.22
N LYS A 295 -14.39 22.57 4.46
CA LYS A 295 -15.07 23.02 5.68
C LYS A 295 -15.21 24.54 5.69
N ASN A 296 -14.12 25.28 5.51
CA ASN A 296 -14.12 26.75 5.53
C ASN A 296 -14.99 27.33 4.41
N TRP A 297 -14.95 26.71 3.23
CA TRP A 297 -15.83 27.07 2.12
C TRP A 297 -17.31 26.84 2.45
N LEU A 298 -17.67 25.72 3.08
CA LEU A 298 -19.06 25.41 3.49
C LEU A 298 -19.57 26.41 4.53
N ILE A 299 -18.74 26.75 5.53
CA ILE A 299 -19.03 27.74 6.57
C ILE A 299 -19.27 29.12 5.93
N SER A 300 -18.35 29.58 5.08
CA SER A 300 -18.40 30.91 4.48
C SER A 300 -19.61 31.11 3.56
N ASN A 301 -20.10 30.04 2.94
CA ASN A 301 -21.26 30.08 2.08
C ASN A 301 -22.61 29.87 2.82
N LYS A 302 -22.61 29.82 4.16
CA LYS A 302 -23.81 29.57 5.00
C LYS A 302 -24.65 28.39 4.52
N ARG A 303 -23.99 27.37 3.95
CA ARG A 303 -24.67 26.18 3.44
C ARG A 303 -24.93 25.15 4.54
N ILE A 304 -24.38 25.35 5.73
CA ILE A 304 -24.53 24.50 6.91
C ILE A 304 -24.50 25.41 8.15
N GLY A 305 -25.46 25.25 9.06
CA GLY A 305 -25.39 25.85 10.40
C GLY A 305 -24.62 24.93 11.34
N PHE A 306 -23.49 25.38 11.88
CA PHE A 306 -22.77 24.65 12.94
C PHE A 306 -23.32 25.10 14.31
N ASN A 307 -23.53 24.16 15.24
CA ASN A 307 -23.81 24.47 16.65
C ASN A 307 -22.52 24.98 17.34
N GLU A 308 -22.66 25.85 18.36
CA GLU A 308 -21.58 26.40 19.19
C GLU A 308 -20.70 25.31 19.83
N ASP A 309 -21.25 24.15 20.19
CA ASP A 309 -20.46 23.01 20.73
C ASP A 309 -19.45 22.46 19.71
N ALA A 310 -19.82 22.45 18.42
CA ALA A 310 -18.96 22.00 17.35
C ALA A 310 -17.85 23.03 17.07
N LEU A 311 -18.16 24.32 17.17
CA LEU A 311 -17.19 25.41 17.01
C LEU A 311 -16.16 25.40 18.16
N SER A 312 -16.61 25.24 19.41
CA SER A 312 -15.76 25.20 20.61
C SER A 312 -14.74 24.04 20.58
N PHE A 313 -15.13 22.84 20.16
CA PHE A 313 -14.21 21.71 20.03
C PHE A 313 -13.22 21.89 18.87
N MET A 314 -13.66 22.54 17.78
CA MET A 314 -12.81 22.82 16.62
C MET A 314 -11.73 23.87 16.92
N GLU A 315 -12.02 24.86 17.77
CA GLU A 315 -11.03 25.83 18.27
C GLU A 315 -9.94 25.14 19.11
N GLN A 316 -10.30 24.08 19.84
CA GLN A 316 -9.37 23.30 20.66
C GLN A 316 -8.33 22.52 19.84
N ILE A 317 -8.72 22.00 18.67
CA ILE A 317 -7.80 21.33 17.72
C ILE A 317 -6.83 22.32 17.05
N ASP A 318 -7.29 23.54 16.78
CA ASP A 318 -6.42 24.61 16.24
C ASP A 318 -5.42 25.09 17.31
N GLU A 319 -5.81 25.19 18.59
CA GLU A 319 -4.90 25.58 19.68
C GLU A 319 -3.79 24.54 19.95
N ASP A 320 -4.10 23.24 19.89
CA ASP A 320 -3.10 22.17 20.05
C ASP A 320 -2.08 22.11 18.89
N TYR A 321 -2.42 22.65 17.72
CA TYR A 321 -1.54 22.71 16.55
C TYR A 321 -0.66 23.97 16.49
N PHE A 322 -1.08 25.07 17.11
CA PHE A 322 -0.35 26.35 17.05
C PHE A 322 0.77 26.50 18.08
N TYR A 323 0.89 25.57 19.03
CA TYR A 323 1.91 25.66 20.10
C TYR A 323 3.17 24.80 19.90
N SER A 324 3.34 24.11 18.77
CA SER A 324 4.50 23.23 18.56
C SER A 324 5.64 23.75 17.69
N ASP A 325 5.60 24.95 17.11
CA ASP A 325 6.79 25.53 16.46
C ASP A 325 6.76 27.06 16.45
N SER A 326 7.60 27.65 17.30
CA SER A 326 7.91 29.08 17.27
C SER A 326 9.15 29.32 16.41
N GLU A 327 8.98 30.20 15.42
CA GLU A 327 9.99 31.00 14.72
C GLU A 327 10.95 30.28 13.74
N SER A 328 10.53 30.17 12.47
CA SER A 328 11.43 30.54 11.37
C SER A 328 10.66 30.98 10.11
N ASP A 329 10.77 32.27 9.79
CA ASP A 329 10.34 32.84 8.50
C ASP A 329 11.20 32.28 7.35
N ALA A 330 10.70 31.26 6.64
CA ALA A 330 10.93 31.02 5.20
C ALA A 330 10.25 29.71 4.71
N ASN A 331 9.36 29.83 3.71
CA ASN A 331 8.64 28.79 2.94
C ASN A 331 7.26 28.32 3.46
N GLU A 332 6.26 29.21 3.46
CA GLU A 332 4.85 28.91 3.75
C GLU A 332 4.14 27.93 2.77
N ASP A 333 4.74 27.58 1.62
CA ASP A 333 4.04 26.77 0.59
C ASP A 333 4.22 25.24 0.73
N CYS A 334 5.12 24.76 1.61
CA CYS A 334 5.44 23.34 1.72
C CYS A 334 4.88 22.64 2.98
N GLU A 335 4.34 23.39 3.94
CA GLU A 335 4.15 22.89 5.31
C GLU A 335 2.80 22.18 5.56
N ASN A 336 1.92 22.07 4.56
CA ASN A 336 0.50 21.80 4.82
C ASN A 336 -0.13 20.56 4.16
N ASP A 337 0.62 19.65 3.55
CA ASP A 337 0.06 18.41 2.97
C ASP A 337 0.20 17.20 3.91
N LEU A 338 -0.14 17.38 5.20
CA LEU A 338 -0.19 16.28 6.16
C LEU A 338 -1.46 15.44 5.93
N GLU A 339 -1.27 14.14 5.71
CA GLU A 339 -2.33 13.14 5.82
C GLU A 339 -2.27 12.49 7.20
N GLU A 340 -3.46 12.29 7.79
CA GLU A 340 -3.61 11.58 9.05
C GLU A 340 -3.94 10.11 8.79
N LEU A 341 -3.34 9.21 9.58
CA LEU A 341 -3.67 7.80 9.59
C LEU A 341 -4.74 7.52 10.64
N LEU A 342 -5.95 7.20 10.17
CA LEU A 342 -7.06 6.76 11.02
C LEU A 342 -7.13 5.23 11.00
N CYS A 343 -7.51 4.66 12.14
CA CYS A 343 -7.80 3.25 12.32
C CYS A 343 -9.28 3.10 12.69
N CYS A 344 -10.04 2.44 11.82
CA CYS A 344 -11.45 2.12 11.98
C CYS A 344 -11.60 0.70 12.50
N ASP A 345 -12.14 0.53 13.70
CA ASP A 345 -12.53 -0.79 14.20
C ASP A 345 -13.81 -1.23 13.47
N MET A 346 -13.72 -2.24 12.60
CA MET A 346 -14.85 -2.65 11.74
C MET A 346 -16.00 -3.33 12.50
N MET A 347 -15.80 -3.70 13.77
CA MET A 347 -16.85 -4.30 14.59
C MET A 347 -17.71 -3.24 15.29
N THR A 348 -17.09 -2.13 15.68
CA THR A 348 -17.74 -1.07 16.48
C THR A 348 -18.00 0.20 15.68
N GLY A 349 -17.30 0.40 14.56
CA GLY A 349 -17.29 1.65 13.82
C GLY A 349 -16.49 2.76 14.48
N LYS A 350 -15.81 2.47 15.58
CA LYS A 350 -14.98 3.46 16.27
C LYS A 350 -13.77 3.81 15.42
N LEU A 351 -13.65 5.08 15.05
CA LEU A 351 -12.43 5.63 14.46
C LEU A 351 -11.45 6.09 15.56
N THR A 352 -10.18 5.79 15.37
CA THR A 352 -9.10 6.24 16.26
C THR A 352 -8.01 6.87 15.43
N ASN A 353 -7.59 8.09 15.79
CA ASN A 353 -6.38 8.66 15.23
C ASN A 353 -5.20 7.89 15.82
N THR A 354 -4.34 7.35 14.95
CA THR A 354 -3.18 6.56 15.38
C THR A 354 -2.05 7.42 15.96
N ALA A 355 -2.24 8.75 16.03
CA ALA A 355 -1.23 9.78 16.29
C ALA A 355 -0.05 9.73 15.31
N LYS A 356 -0.20 9.01 14.19
CA LYS A 356 0.76 8.93 13.11
C LYS A 356 0.27 9.84 11.99
N SER A 357 1.02 10.90 11.73
CA SER A 357 0.86 11.74 10.56
C SER A 357 1.98 11.44 9.56
N PHE A 358 1.69 11.64 8.28
CA PHE A 358 2.70 11.55 7.26
C PHE A 358 2.50 12.65 6.22
N ILE A 359 3.60 13.13 5.66
CA ILE A 359 3.57 14.18 4.65
C ILE A 359 3.28 13.53 3.30
N ARG A 360 2.16 13.91 2.69
CA ARG A 360 1.80 13.55 1.32
C ARG A 360 2.55 14.47 0.37
N THR A 361 3.72 14.06 -0.10
CA THR A 361 4.30 14.73 -1.27
C THR A 361 3.48 14.40 -2.51
N THR A 362 3.05 15.44 -3.23
CA THR A 362 2.24 15.33 -4.44
C THR A 362 3.01 14.59 -5.55
N ARG A 363 2.83 13.25 -5.62
CA ARG A 363 2.87 12.36 -6.81
C ARG A 363 3.27 10.91 -6.50
N ASN A 364 3.92 10.62 -5.37
CA ASN A 364 4.50 9.29 -5.12
C ASN A 364 4.23 8.71 -3.72
N PHE A 365 3.40 9.36 -2.91
CA PHE A 365 3.06 8.83 -1.60
C PHE A 365 2.26 7.52 -1.75
N ARG A 366 2.85 6.41 -1.28
CA ARG A 366 2.19 5.12 -1.13
C ARG A 366 2.47 4.60 0.27
N VAL A 367 1.42 4.11 0.89
CA VAL A 367 1.50 3.27 2.08
C VAL A 367 1.33 1.83 1.63
N PHE A 368 2.27 0.98 1.98
CA PHE A 368 2.15 -0.46 1.79
C PHE A 368 2.09 -1.11 3.16
N TYR A 369 1.11 -1.99 3.35
CA TYR A 369 1.15 -2.90 4.47
C TYR A 369 2.28 -3.91 4.26
N TYR A 370 3.23 -3.88 5.18
CA TYR A 370 4.33 -4.82 5.26
C TYR A 370 3.93 -5.93 6.21
N HIS A 371 4.12 -7.17 5.76
CA HIS A 371 3.96 -8.35 6.59
C HIS A 371 5.14 -9.27 6.35
N ASN A 372 5.90 -9.56 7.40
CA ASN A 372 7.01 -10.52 7.37
C ASN A 372 6.68 -11.74 8.23
N SER A 373 6.27 -12.86 7.63
CA SER A 373 5.94 -14.10 8.34
C SER A 373 7.16 -15.01 8.65
N MET A 374 8.38 -14.61 8.31
CA MET A 374 9.56 -15.48 8.44
C MET A 374 10.20 -15.43 9.83
N VAL A 375 10.19 -16.56 10.55
CA VAL A 375 10.91 -16.75 11.83
C VAL A 375 12.45 -16.77 11.65
N ALA A 376 12.93 -17.10 10.45
CA ALA A 376 14.35 -17.08 10.09
C ALA A 376 14.49 -16.60 8.65
N VAL A 377 15.00 -15.39 8.48
CA VAL A 377 15.15 -14.75 7.17
C VAL A 377 16.48 -15.18 6.54
N PRO A 378 16.51 -15.91 5.41
CA PRO A 378 17.77 -16.26 4.77
C PRO A 378 18.35 -15.03 4.04
N PRO A 379 19.68 -14.90 3.95
CA PRO A 379 20.32 -13.80 3.24
C PRO A 379 19.91 -13.76 1.78
N ILE A 380 19.64 -12.56 1.24
CA ILE A 380 19.40 -12.34 -0.21
C ILE A 380 20.58 -12.87 -1.04
N SER A 381 21.79 -12.78 -0.50
CA SER A 381 23.01 -13.27 -1.14
C SER A 381 23.00 -14.76 -1.49
N LYS A 382 22.28 -15.60 -0.73
CA LYS A 382 22.23 -17.06 -0.98
C LYS A 382 21.40 -17.45 -2.21
N TYR A 383 20.55 -16.56 -2.71
CA TYR A 383 19.58 -16.91 -3.75
C TYR A 383 20.16 -16.92 -5.18
N TYR A 384 21.44 -16.57 -5.37
CA TYR A 384 22.02 -16.39 -6.70
C TYR A 384 23.51 -16.77 -6.77
N HIS A 385 23.82 -18.04 -6.52
CA HIS A 385 25.18 -18.56 -6.73
C HIS A 385 25.56 -18.70 -8.23
N PHE A 386 24.66 -18.41 -9.17
CA PHE A 386 24.88 -18.66 -10.61
C PHE A 386 25.42 -17.48 -11.42
N LEU A 387 25.42 -16.24 -10.90
CA LEU A 387 25.81 -15.06 -11.69
C LEU A 387 27.30 -14.74 -11.65
N GLU A 388 28.04 -15.22 -10.64
CA GLU A 388 29.48 -14.94 -10.53
C GLU A 388 30.36 -15.96 -11.30
N GLY A 389 29.78 -17.06 -11.79
CA GLY A 389 30.51 -18.13 -12.49
C GLY A 389 30.74 -17.93 -13.99
N SER A 390 30.14 -16.91 -14.61
CA SER A 390 30.11 -16.77 -16.08
C SER A 390 30.92 -15.60 -16.65
N GLN A 391 31.62 -14.81 -15.82
CA GLN A 391 32.52 -13.73 -16.31
C GLN A 391 34.02 -14.06 -16.31
N GLN A 392 34.44 -15.29 -16.03
CA GLN A 392 35.84 -15.71 -16.13
C GLN A 392 36.07 -16.84 -17.16
N LYS A 393 35.56 -16.70 -18.38
CA LYS A 393 36.12 -17.39 -19.56
C LYS A 393 35.88 -16.55 -20.82
N GLY A 394 36.78 -15.63 -21.13
CA GLY A 394 36.77 -14.97 -22.42
C GLY A 394 37.46 -13.61 -22.49
N SER A 395 38.76 -13.55 -22.19
CA SER A 395 39.79 -12.79 -22.92
C SER A 395 41.08 -12.79 -22.12
#